data_AF-A0A380H0G4-F1
#
_entry.id   AF-A0A380H0G4-F1
#
_cell.length_a   1.000
_cell.length_b   1.000
_cell.length_c   1.000
_cell.angle_alpha   90.00
_cell.angle_beta   90.00
_cell.angle_gamma   90.00
#
_symmetry.space_group_name_H-M   'P 1'
#
loop_
_entity.id
_entity.type
_entity.pdbx_description
1 polymer ?
#
loop_
_entity_poly.entity_id
_entity_poly.type
_entity_poly.pdbx_seq_one_letter_code
_entity_poly.pdbx_strand_id
1 'polypeptide(L)'
;MHIDINGESHHFNIPMHRLTEIPSDALYDVVFLFPKSMQLEEILKYIHPHLHETMIVVCTMNGLKHECIIQKYVSVDRIVCGVTTWTAGIEQPGHTHLMGQVQ
;
A
#
# COMPACT_ATOMS: atom_id res chain seq x y z
N MET A 1 6.52 13.66 4.39
CA MET A 1 6.19 13.38 2.97
C MET A 1 5.74 14.67 2.34
N HIS A 2 6.45 15.13 1.32
CA HIS A 2 6.08 16.28 0.49
C HIS A 2 5.30 15.78 -0.72
N ILE A 3 4.13 16.35 -0.97
CA ILE A 3 3.27 15.99 -2.10
C ILE A 3 2.94 17.27 -2.87
N ASP A 4 3.26 17.31 -4.16
CA ASP A 4 2.71 18.30 -5.08
C ASP A 4 1.37 17.79 -5.64
N ILE A 5 0.30 18.55 -5.47
CA ILE A 5 -1.02 18.24 -6.04
C ILE A 5 -1.38 19.39 -6.97
N ASN A 6 -1.29 19.16 -8.29
CA ASN A 6 -1.61 20.16 -9.31
C ASN A 6 -0.87 21.51 -9.12
N GLY A 7 0.39 21.48 -8.66
CA GLY A 7 1.22 22.66 -8.40
C GLY A 7 1.10 23.25 -6.98
N GLU A 8 0.25 22.68 -6.12
CA GLU A 8 0.16 23.05 -4.71
C GLU A 8 0.98 22.06 -3.85
N SER A 9 1.94 22.60 -3.10
CA SER A 9 2.80 21.80 -2.22
C SER A 9 2.15 21.57 -0.85
N HIS A 10 2.02 20.30 -0.48
CA HIS A 10 1.55 19.85 0.82
C HIS A 10 2.64 19.08 1.56
N HIS A 11 2.63 19.16 2.89
CA HIS A 11 3.55 18.40 3.74
C HIS A 11 2.79 17.62 4.81
N PHE A 12 2.98 16.30 4.80
CA PHE A 12 2.35 15.37 5.73
C PHE A 12 3.38 14.63 6.58
N ASN A 13 3.15 14.57 7.88
CA ASN A 13 3.96 13.80 8.82
C ASN A 13 3.44 12.37 8.89
N ILE A 14 3.86 11.53 7.94
CA ILE A 14 3.49 10.11 7.86
C ILE A 14 4.71 9.28 8.27
N PRO A 15 4.58 8.35 9.24
CA PRO A 15 5.65 7.41 9.57
C PRO A 15 6.07 6.58 8.35
N MET A 16 7.38 6.44 8.15
CA MET A 16 7.94 5.63 7.07
C MET A 16 8.96 4.68 7.66
N HIS A 17 8.80 3.40 7.37
CA HIS A 17 9.67 2.34 7.87
C HIS A 17 10.24 1.56 6.70
N ARG A 18 11.45 1.03 6.85
CA ARG A 18 11.89 -0.07 6.00
C ARG A 18 11.06 -1.31 6.36
N LEU A 19 10.93 -2.25 5.42
CA LEU A 19 10.19 -3.50 5.65
C LEU A 19 10.68 -4.27 6.90
N THR A 20 11.95 -4.14 7.25
CA THR A 20 12.58 -4.80 8.41
C THR A 20 12.54 -3.97 9.69
N GLU A 21 11.98 -2.75 9.65
CA GLU A 21 12.02 -1.76 10.74
C GLU A 21 10.61 -1.29 11.13
N ILE A 22 9.58 -2.06 10.77
CA ILE A 22 8.20 -1.81 11.21
C ILE A 22 8.11 -2.16 12.71
N PRO A 23 7.60 -1.27 13.57
CA PRO A 23 7.44 -1.57 14.99
C PRO A 23 6.60 -2.82 15.21
N SER A 24 7.05 -3.75 16.04
CA SER A 24 6.39 -5.04 16.26
C SER A 24 5.01 -4.93 16.90
N ASP A 25 4.76 -3.83 17.61
CA ASP A 25 3.49 -3.47 18.25
C ASP A 25 2.56 -2.64 17.33
N ALA A 26 2.98 -2.37 16.09
CA ALA A 26 2.15 -1.67 15.11
C ALA A 26 0.99 -2.57 14.66
N LEU A 27 -0.23 -2.08 14.90
CA LEU A 27 -1.48 -2.69 14.48
C LEU A 27 -2.14 -1.81 13.41
N TYR A 28 -2.67 -2.43 12.37
CA TYR A 28 -3.30 -1.75 11.24
C TYR A 28 -4.66 -2.37 10.95
N ASP A 29 -5.73 -1.59 11.09
CA ASP A 29 -7.07 -2.04 10.72
C ASP A 29 -7.20 -2.28 9.21
N VAL A 30 -6.45 -1.53 8.40
CA VAL A 30 -6.46 -1.61 6.93
C VAL A 30 -5.04 -1.51 6.38
N VAL A 31 -4.68 -2.42 5.47
CA VAL A 31 -3.40 -2.39 4.74
C VAL A 31 -3.66 -2.26 3.25
N PHE A 32 -3.14 -1.19 2.66
CA PHE A 32 -3.15 -0.99 1.21
C PHE A 32 -1.86 -1.52 0.58
N LEU A 33 -2.01 -2.33 -0.47
CA LEU A 33 -0.89 -2.92 -1.19
C LEU A 33 -0.67 -2.19 -2.52
N PHE A 34 0.47 -1.50 -2.62
CA PHE A 34 0.99 -0.88 -3.84
C PHE A 34 2.35 -1.42 -4.36
N PRO A 35 2.80 -2.65 -4.04
CA PRO A 35 4.05 -3.14 -4.61
C PRO A 35 3.93 -3.48 -6.10
N LYS A 36 5.06 -3.67 -6.78
CA LYS A 36 5.04 -4.33 -8.10
C LYS A 36 4.65 -5.80 -7.92
N SER A 37 3.96 -6.38 -8.91
CA SER A 37 3.48 -7.78 -8.86
C SER A 37 4.55 -8.79 -8.47
N MET A 38 5.79 -8.60 -8.95
CA MET A 38 6.91 -9.51 -8.65
C MET A 38 7.38 -9.45 -7.20
N GLN A 39 7.08 -8.37 -6.47
CA GLN A 39 7.51 -8.14 -5.08
C GLN A 39 6.42 -8.46 -4.07
N LEU A 40 5.19 -8.73 -4.52
CA LEU A 40 4.02 -8.89 -3.65
C LEU A 40 4.21 -9.98 -2.61
N GLU A 41 4.65 -11.17 -3.01
CA GLU A 41 4.82 -12.30 -2.09
C GLU A 41 5.96 -12.06 -1.09
N GLU A 42 7.04 -11.40 -1.50
CA GLU A 42 8.12 -11.01 -0.60
C GLU A 42 7.61 -10.02 0.46
N ILE A 43 6.90 -8.98 0.04
CA ILE A 43 6.36 -7.97 0.95
C ILE A 43 5.36 -8.59 1.92
N LEU A 44 4.47 -9.47 1.46
CA LEU A 44 3.53 -10.19 2.32
C LEU A 44 4.24 -11.04 3.38
N LYS A 45 5.39 -11.66 3.07
CA LYS A 45 6.20 -12.38 4.07
C LYS A 45 6.73 -11.44 5.15
N TYR A 46 7.24 -10.28 4.76
CA TYR A 46 7.78 -9.31 5.73
C TYR A 46 6.70 -8.72 6.62
N ILE A 47 5.54 -8.37 6.04
CA ILE A 47 4.46 -7.75 6.81
C ILE A 47 3.56 -8.76 7.53
N HIS A 48 3.71 -10.07 7.28
CA HIS A 48 2.88 -11.12 7.88
C HIS A 48 2.70 -11.00 9.41
N PRO A 49 3.74 -10.67 10.21
CA PRO A 49 3.58 -10.48 11.65
C PRO A 49 2.61 -9.37 12.05
N HIS A 50 2.34 -8.42 11.14
CA HIS A 50 1.41 -7.31 11.34
C HIS A 50 0.01 -7.60 10.80
N LEU A 51 -0.21 -8.76 10.16
CA LEU A 51 -1.50 -9.14 9.59
C LEU A 51 -2.36 -9.91 10.61
N HIS A 52 -3.17 -9.19 11.39
CA HIS A 52 -4.02 -9.79 12.43
C HIS A 52 -5.42 -10.22 11.93
N GLU A 53 -6.16 -10.96 12.75
CA GLU A 53 -7.40 -11.63 12.34
C GLU A 53 -8.53 -10.69 11.89
N THR A 54 -8.55 -9.44 12.37
CA THR A 54 -9.61 -8.46 12.08
C THR A 54 -9.26 -7.44 11.01
N MET A 55 -8.03 -7.44 10.49
CA MET A 55 -7.60 -6.45 9.50
C MET A 55 -8.27 -6.65 8.14
N ILE A 56 -8.30 -5.60 7.33
CA ILE A 56 -8.69 -5.65 5.90
C ILE A 56 -7.46 -5.39 5.02
N VAL A 57 -7.28 -6.21 3.98
CA VAL A 57 -6.24 -6.00 2.96
C VAL A 57 -6.88 -5.47 1.69
N VAL A 58 -6.43 -4.29 1.25
CA VAL A 58 -6.90 -3.65 0.01
C VAL A 58 -5.81 -3.75 -1.05
N CYS A 59 -6.14 -4.37 -2.18
CA CYS A 59 -5.25 -4.48 -3.33
C CYS A 59 -5.83 -3.71 -4.52
N THR A 60 -5.09 -2.71 -5.00
CA THR A 60 -5.44 -1.95 -6.23
C THR A 60 -4.39 -2.08 -7.32
N MET A 61 -3.55 -3.14 -7.24
CA MET A 61 -2.48 -3.39 -8.20
C MET A 61 -3.06 -3.85 -9.54
N ASN A 62 -2.55 -3.28 -10.63
CA ASN A 62 -2.90 -3.73 -11.98
C ASN A 62 -2.46 -5.19 -12.21
N GLY A 63 -3.32 -5.99 -12.82
CA GLY A 63 -3.05 -7.40 -13.15
C GLY A 63 -4.06 -8.38 -12.56
N LEU A 64 -3.89 -9.67 -12.87
CA LEU A 64 -4.77 -10.74 -12.42
C LEU A 64 -4.06 -11.64 -11.39
N LYS A 65 -4.85 -12.34 -10.56
CA LYS A 65 -4.42 -13.39 -9.62
C LYS A 65 -3.59 -12.95 -8.40
N HIS A 66 -3.54 -11.65 -8.09
CA HIS A 66 -2.90 -11.16 -6.86
C HIS A 66 -3.61 -11.68 -5.60
N GLU A 67 -4.95 -11.79 -5.66
CA GLU A 67 -5.79 -12.40 -4.61
C GLU A 67 -5.32 -13.81 -4.22
N CYS A 68 -4.86 -14.62 -5.18
CA CYS A 68 -4.38 -15.98 -4.93
C CYS A 68 -3.08 -16.02 -4.10
N ILE A 69 -2.30 -14.94 -4.13
CA ILE A 69 -1.09 -14.79 -3.30
C ILE A 69 -1.49 -14.28 -1.92
N ILE A 70 -2.36 -13.27 -1.87
CA ILE A 70 -2.82 -12.64 -0.61
C ILE A 70 -3.58 -13.64 0.27
N GLN A 71 -4.39 -14.53 -0.31
CA GLN A 71 -5.16 -15.54 0.43
C GLN A 71 -4.29 -16.58 1.17
N LYS A 72 -2.98 -16.63 0.91
CA LYS A 72 -2.03 -17.44 1.68
C LYS A 72 -1.74 -16.85 3.07
N TYR A 73 -2.03 -15.56 3.26
CA TYR A 73 -1.67 -14.78 4.46
C TYR A 73 -2.89 -14.27 5.23
N VAL A 74 -4.00 -13.98 4.53
CA VAL A 74 -5.27 -13.55 5.14
C VAL A 74 -6.44 -14.32 4.53
N SER A 75 -7.57 -14.39 5.23
CA SER A 75 -8.77 -15.05 4.70
C SER A 75 -9.42 -14.21 3.61
N VAL A 76 -10.09 -14.88 2.66
CA VAL A 76 -10.63 -14.25 1.44
C VAL A 76 -11.67 -13.17 1.76
N ASP A 77 -12.46 -13.35 2.82
CA ASP A 77 -13.46 -12.38 3.29
C ASP A 77 -12.86 -11.05 3.76
N ARG A 78 -11.54 -11.00 3.98
CA ARG A 78 -10.78 -9.81 4.38
C ARG A 78 -10.02 -9.15 3.23
N ILE A 79 -10.19 -9.65 2.00
CA ILE A 79 -9.50 -9.13 0.80
C ILE A 79 -10.47 -8.25 0.01
N VAL A 80 -10.11 -7.00 -0.19
CA VAL A 80 -10.81 -6.06 -1.07
C VAL A 80 -9.95 -5.80 -2.30
N CYS A 81 -10.43 -6.22 -3.46
CA CYS A 81 -9.80 -5.94 -4.75
C CYS A 81 -10.49 -4.73 -5.39
N GLY A 82 -9.69 -3.78 -5.87
CA GLY A 82 -10.19 -2.58 -6.55
C GLY A 82 -9.26 -2.12 -7.66
N VAL A 83 -9.61 -0.99 -8.27
CA VAL A 83 -8.76 -0.29 -9.24
C VAL A 83 -8.61 1.15 -8.78
N THR A 84 -7.44 1.74 -9.03
CA THR A 84 -7.21 3.17 -8.80
C THR A 84 -7.14 3.89 -10.15
N THR A 85 -7.76 5.06 -10.23
CA THR A 85 -7.71 5.95 -11.39
C THR A 85 -6.71 7.09 -11.21
N TRP A 86 -6.07 7.17 -10.04
CA TRP A 86 -5.10 8.22 -9.72
C TRP A 86 -3.71 7.87 -10.26
N THR A 87 -3.04 8.86 -10.83
CA THR A 87 -1.63 8.77 -11.23
C THR A 87 -0.77 9.57 -10.25
N ALA A 88 0.26 8.92 -9.72
CA ALA A 88 1.24 9.56 -8.84
C ALA A 88 2.66 9.18 -9.26
N GLY A 89 3.57 10.13 -9.16
CA GLY A 89 5.01 9.95 -9.37
C GLY A 89 5.79 10.13 -8.08
N ILE A 90 6.92 9.44 -7.97
CA ILE A 90 7.91 9.63 -6.91
C ILE A 90 9.13 10.26 -7.56
N GLU A 91 9.49 11.47 -7.15
CA GLU A 91 10.66 12.18 -7.70
C GLU A 91 11.94 11.81 -6.95
N GLN A 92 11.84 11.78 -5.62
CA GLN A 92 12.91 11.41 -4.71
C GLN A 92 12.30 10.86 -3.40
N PRO A 93 13.09 10.20 -2.54
CA PRO A 93 12.57 9.68 -1.27
C PRO A 93 11.83 10.76 -0.46
N GLY A 94 10.56 10.49 -0.14
CA GLY A 94 9.71 11.42 0.60
C GLY A 94 9.11 12.59 -0.20
N HIS A 95 9.35 12.69 -1.51
CA HIS A 95 8.75 13.68 -2.41
C HIS A 95 7.99 13.01 -3.55
N THR A 96 6.70 13.33 -3.65
CA THR A 96 5.81 12.79 -4.68
C THR A 96 5.04 13.92 -5.37
N HIS A 97 4.56 13.66 -6.58
CA HIS A 97 3.58 14.50 -7.24
C HIS A 97 2.35 13.65 -7.61
N LEU A 98 1.17 14.21 -7.43
CA LEU A 98 -0.08 13.66 -7.93
C LEU A 98 -0.53 14.47 -9.13
N MET A 99 -0.77 13.78 -10.25
CA MET A 99 -1.39 14.38 -11.43
C MET A 99 -2.71 13.67 -11.69
N GLY A 100 -3.81 14.39 -11.53
CA GLY A 100 -5.14 13.87 -11.77
C GLY A 100 -6.19 14.97 -11.75
N GLN A 101 -7.13 14.91 -12.69
CA GLN A 101 -8.36 15.68 -12.63
C GLN A 101 -9.41 14.86 -11.87
N VAL A 102 -10.12 15.50 -10.94
CA VAL A 102 -11.45 15.00 -10.54
C VAL A 102 -12.31 15.12 -11.79
N GLN A 103 -12.70 13.98 -12.36
CA GLN A 103 -13.65 13.94 -13.45
C GLN A 103 -15.07 13.82 -12.89
#